data_AF-A0A6P0TBP7-F1
#
_entry.id   AF-A0A6P0TBP7-F1
#
_cell.length_a   1.000
_cell.length_b   1.000
_cell.length_c   1.000
_cell.angle_alpha   90.00
_cell.angle_beta   90.00
_cell.angle_gamma   90.00
#
_symmetry.space_group_name_H-M   'P 1'
#
loop_
_entity.id
_entity.type
_entity.pdbx_description
1 polymer ?
#
loop_
_entity_poly.entity_id
_entity_poly.type
_entity_poly.pdbx_seq_one_letter_code
_entity_poly.pdbx_strand_id
1 'polypeptide(L)'
;MAWILALPAAIASWLFFRLMKFIIGNLYTLFLLINRQKSRQWRVLSAEVINATLTLPVLMTKGPRWNTHAIIGTAGPFKVESKLALDLKAIQSSAQSWTAAIYSYPGYRTVGNLGSLQVTDATAAWEAIALKPGYYTIGLRYYDRTDTLTMPTVQVDGVETIPAQAVDPDVNQIYTTLKARDSWFYRALHYYVYPLLQLRQRLPQGWIRSEFLPVGAPETQFEYGAIAHAHRLDLTLASPLVQHYNIYLTRYNRASFPLDWIEIHTEQYKSSPMPTDGFYLLRIRPKNMAAPTFEPNWLGVNVIES
;
A
#
# COMPACT_ATOMS: atom_id res chain seq x y z
N MET A 1 -4.25 30.46 10.42
CA MET A 1 -3.04 31.28 10.65
C MET A 1 -1.84 30.44 11.12
N ALA A 2 -2.04 29.32 11.84
CA ALA A 2 -0.95 28.44 12.32
C ALA A 2 -0.09 27.76 11.23
N TRP A 3 -0.56 27.65 9.98
CA TRP A 3 0.15 26.95 8.91
C TRP A 3 1.35 27.72 8.33
N ILE A 4 1.39 29.06 8.44
CA ILE A 4 2.51 29.87 7.93
C ILE A 4 3.79 29.54 8.71
N LEU A 5 3.68 29.37 10.03
CA LEU A 5 4.79 29.00 10.91
C LEU A 5 5.23 27.54 10.71
N ALA A 6 4.33 26.67 10.25
CA ALA A 6 4.64 25.27 9.96
C ALA A 6 5.34 25.07 8.61
N LEU A 7 5.28 26.06 7.70
CA LEU A 7 5.81 25.94 6.34
C LEU A 7 7.34 25.73 6.30
N PRO A 8 8.17 26.51 7.03
CA PRO A 8 9.62 26.30 7.02
C PRO A 8 10.00 24.91 7.54
N ALA A 9 9.34 24.46 8.62
CA ALA A 9 9.55 23.12 9.16
C ALA A 9 9.09 22.01 8.19
N ALA A 10 7.99 22.23 7.47
CA ALA A 10 7.52 21.32 6.43
C ALA A 10 8.51 21.21 5.26
N ILE A 11 9.07 22.34 4.81
CA ILE A 11 10.09 22.36 3.75
C ILE A 11 11.36 21.64 4.22
N ALA A 12 11.84 21.92 5.44
CA ALA A 12 13.01 21.24 6.01
C ALA A 12 12.77 19.73 6.15
N SER A 13 11.59 19.33 6.63
CA SER A 13 11.18 17.91 6.71
C SER A 13 11.11 17.25 5.34
N TRP A 14 10.60 17.94 4.33
CA TRP A 14 10.55 17.43 2.96
C TRP A 14 11.96 17.22 2.37
N LEU A 15 12.88 18.18 2.58
CA LEU A 15 14.28 18.03 2.17
C LEU A 15 14.96 16.87 2.91
N PHE A 16 14.74 16.75 4.23
CA PHE A 16 15.22 15.64 5.03
C PHE A 16 14.69 14.30 4.52
N PHE A 17 13.40 14.21 4.17
CA PHE A 17 12.80 13.03 3.56
C PHE A 17 13.50 12.63 2.25
N ARG A 18 13.75 13.59 1.35
CA ARG A 18 14.46 13.34 0.08
C ARG A 18 15.86 12.81 0.31
N LEU A 19 16.61 13.43 1.22
CA LEU A 19 17.96 13.01 1.59
C LEU A 19 17.95 11.58 2.18
N MET A 20 17.08 11.31 3.15
CA MET A 20 16.98 9.98 3.77
C MET A 20 16.53 8.91 2.79
N LYS A 21 15.59 9.22 1.89
CA LYS A 21 15.15 8.29 0.82
C LYS A 21 16.30 7.92 -0.10
N PHE A 22 17.18 8.87 -0.41
CA PHE A 22 18.40 8.61 -1.17
C PHE A 22 19.38 7.72 -0.37
N ILE A 23 19.72 8.09 0.87
CA ILE A 23 20.68 7.35 1.72
C ILE A 23 20.20 5.91 1.97
N ILE A 24 19.00 5.75 2.53
CA ILE A 24 18.39 4.43 2.82
C ILE A 24 18.25 3.62 1.54
N GLY A 25 17.94 4.29 0.43
CA GLY A 25 17.82 3.64 -0.85
C GLY A 25 19.10 2.98 -1.36
N ASN A 26 20.22 3.67 -1.23
CA ASN A 26 21.53 3.15 -1.59
C ASN A 26 21.97 2.03 -0.62
N LEU A 27 21.79 2.23 0.70
CA LEU A 27 22.09 1.22 1.71
C LEU A 27 21.31 -0.08 1.48
N TYR A 28 20.02 0.02 1.17
CA TYR A 28 19.18 -1.15 0.90
C TYR A 28 19.61 -1.90 -0.38
N THR A 29 20.04 -1.16 -1.40
CA THR A 29 20.56 -1.76 -2.64
C THR A 29 21.83 -2.57 -2.35
N LEU A 30 22.76 -2.00 -1.57
CA LEU A 30 23.97 -2.70 -1.13
C LEU A 30 23.63 -3.93 -0.27
N PHE A 31 22.69 -3.80 0.66
CA PHE A 31 22.23 -4.90 1.50
C PHE A 31 21.65 -6.07 0.68
N LEU A 32 20.85 -5.77 -0.36
CA LEU A 32 20.30 -6.80 -1.25
C LEU A 32 21.37 -7.46 -2.13
N LEU A 33 22.39 -6.72 -2.55
CA LEU A 33 23.50 -7.28 -3.32
C LEU A 33 24.29 -8.33 -2.52
N ILE A 34 24.40 -8.14 -1.20
CA ILE A 34 25.06 -9.08 -0.28
C ILE A 34 24.14 -10.27 0.04
N ASN A 35 22.83 -10.04 0.20
CA ASN A 35 21.86 -11.05 0.63
C ASN A 35 21.05 -11.66 -0.51
N ARG A 36 21.72 -12.14 -1.56
CA ARG A 36 21.07 -12.66 -2.79
C ARG A 36 20.13 -13.85 -2.55
N GLN A 37 20.37 -14.68 -1.52
CA GLN A 37 19.48 -15.79 -1.20
C GLN A 37 18.05 -15.34 -0.88
N LYS A 38 17.86 -14.12 -0.35
CA LYS A 38 16.52 -13.59 -0.01
C LYS A 38 15.63 -13.28 -1.21
N SER A 39 16.16 -13.28 -2.44
CA SER A 39 15.36 -13.07 -3.64
C SER A 39 14.58 -14.31 -4.10
N ARG A 40 14.90 -15.49 -3.53
CA ARG A 40 14.32 -16.80 -3.90
C ARG A 40 13.18 -17.26 -2.99
N GLN A 41 12.57 -16.36 -2.22
CA GLN A 41 11.44 -16.68 -1.37
C GLN A 41 10.47 -15.51 -1.28
N TRP A 42 9.23 -15.79 -0.89
CA TRP A 42 8.30 -14.73 -0.55
C TRP A 42 8.73 -14.03 0.73
N ARG A 43 8.82 -12.71 0.65
CA ARG A 43 8.98 -11.83 1.81
C ARG A 43 7.62 -11.24 2.12
N VAL A 44 6.90 -11.93 2.98
CA VAL A 44 5.62 -11.46 3.50
C VAL A 44 5.88 -10.37 4.52
N LEU A 45 5.14 -9.26 4.42
CA LEU A 45 5.24 -8.15 5.36
C LEU A 45 4.70 -8.59 6.73
N SER A 46 5.61 -9.02 7.59
CA SER A 46 5.34 -9.60 8.91
C SER A 46 6.12 -8.87 10.02
N ALA A 47 5.90 -9.29 11.28
CA ALA A 47 6.58 -8.70 12.43
C ALA A 47 8.09 -8.89 12.31
N GLU A 48 8.50 -10.10 11.94
CA GLU A 48 9.89 -10.48 11.69
C GLU A 48 10.52 -9.58 10.61
N VAL A 49 9.84 -9.42 9.48
CA VAL A 49 10.36 -8.60 8.36
C VAL A 49 10.51 -7.14 8.76
N ILE A 50 9.53 -6.57 9.47
CA ILE A 50 9.58 -5.18 9.94
C ILE A 50 10.66 -4.97 11.01
N ASN A 51 10.90 -5.99 11.85
CA ASN A 51 11.92 -5.96 12.89
C ASN A 51 13.35 -6.12 12.36
N ALA A 52 13.52 -6.65 11.15
CA ALA A 52 14.82 -6.73 10.52
C ALA A 52 15.41 -5.32 10.30
N THR A 53 16.71 -5.20 10.55
CA THR A 53 17.46 -3.96 10.42
C THR A 53 17.27 -3.37 9.02
N LEU A 54 16.99 -2.06 8.95
CA LEU A 54 16.72 -1.27 7.74
C LEU A 54 15.37 -1.51 7.05
N THR A 55 14.62 -2.59 7.30
CA THR A 55 13.34 -2.81 6.59
C THR A 55 12.34 -1.69 6.85
N LEU A 56 12.09 -1.36 8.12
CA LEU A 56 11.14 -0.29 8.45
C LEU A 56 11.57 1.08 7.87
N PRO A 57 12.83 1.54 8.02
CA PRO A 57 13.30 2.75 7.34
C PRO A 57 13.09 2.73 5.81
N VAL A 58 13.30 1.59 5.16
CA VAL A 58 13.05 1.41 3.71
C VAL A 58 11.56 1.55 3.40
N LEU A 59 10.69 0.89 4.16
CA LEU A 59 9.24 1.01 3.99
C LEU A 59 8.76 2.44 4.21
N MET A 60 9.29 3.15 5.20
CA MET A 60 8.91 4.52 5.52
C MET A 60 9.42 5.54 4.49
N THR A 61 10.43 5.22 3.67
CA THR A 61 10.98 6.17 2.67
C THR A 61 10.67 5.81 1.22
N LYS A 62 10.57 4.52 0.90
CA LYS A 62 10.36 4.00 -0.44
C LYS A 62 9.07 3.21 -0.61
N GLY A 63 8.54 2.68 0.49
CA GLY A 63 7.30 1.92 0.47
C GLY A 63 6.10 2.81 0.12
N PRO A 64 5.02 2.21 -0.42
CA PRO A 64 3.73 2.87 -0.46
C PRO A 64 3.23 3.18 0.97
N ARG A 65 2.25 4.09 1.11
CA ARG A 65 1.54 4.26 2.39
C ARG A 65 0.96 2.92 2.86
N TRP A 66 1.04 2.65 4.17
CA TRP A 66 0.66 1.37 4.75
C TRP A 66 -0.73 0.94 4.29
N ASN A 67 -0.78 -0.21 3.66
CA ASN A 67 -2.01 -0.85 3.20
C ASN A 67 -2.40 -1.90 4.24
N THR A 68 -2.99 -1.44 5.33
CA THR A 68 -3.18 -2.21 6.57
C THR A 68 -4.20 -3.35 6.47
N HIS A 69 -5.05 -3.31 5.45
CA HIS A 69 -6.08 -4.31 5.19
C HIS A 69 -5.59 -5.42 4.24
N ALA A 70 -4.51 -5.18 3.50
CA ALA A 70 -3.98 -6.18 2.58
C ALA A 70 -2.91 -7.05 3.24
N ILE A 71 -2.87 -8.34 2.87
CA ILE A 71 -1.70 -9.20 3.10
C ILE A 71 -0.72 -8.93 1.96
N ILE A 72 0.53 -8.60 2.29
CA ILE A 72 1.50 -8.13 1.29
C ILE A 72 2.69 -9.08 1.23
N GLY A 73 2.96 -9.62 0.04
CA GLY A 73 4.15 -10.39 -0.27
C GLY A 73 5.00 -9.70 -1.32
N THR A 74 6.32 -9.79 -1.20
CA THR A 74 7.24 -9.41 -2.28
C THR A 74 8.18 -10.54 -2.62
N ALA A 75 8.47 -10.73 -3.90
CA ALA A 75 9.39 -11.76 -4.38
C ALA A 75 10.31 -11.20 -5.48
N GLY A 76 11.54 -11.68 -5.53
CA GLY A 76 12.57 -11.23 -6.48
C GLY A 76 13.63 -10.29 -5.86
N PRO A 77 14.51 -9.70 -6.69
CA PRO A 77 14.40 -9.65 -8.15
C PRO A 77 14.72 -10.97 -8.86
N PHE A 78 14.07 -11.20 -10.01
CA PHE A 78 14.29 -12.31 -10.93
C PHE A 78 14.86 -11.82 -12.26
N LYS A 79 15.69 -12.60 -12.92
CA LYS A 79 16.00 -12.38 -14.33
C LYS A 79 14.89 -13.01 -15.16
N VAL A 80 14.22 -12.22 -16.01
CA VAL A 80 13.15 -12.67 -16.91
C VAL A 80 13.61 -12.40 -18.33
N GLU A 81 13.48 -13.38 -19.22
CA GLU A 81 13.73 -13.23 -20.66
C GLU A 81 12.46 -12.88 -21.42
N SER A 82 11.32 -13.48 -21.04
CA SER A 82 10.07 -13.35 -21.80
C SER A 82 8.79 -13.27 -20.97
N LYS A 83 8.67 -14.07 -19.89
CA LYS A 83 7.39 -14.20 -19.17
C LYS A 83 7.55 -14.47 -17.68
N LEU A 84 6.57 -14.00 -16.92
CA LEU A 84 6.41 -14.28 -15.51
C LEU A 84 4.98 -14.76 -15.28
N ALA A 85 4.80 -15.84 -14.51
CA ALA A 85 3.49 -16.40 -14.20
C ALA A 85 3.32 -16.71 -12.72
N LEU A 86 2.08 -16.61 -12.25
CA LEU A 86 1.65 -16.90 -10.88
C LEU A 86 0.66 -18.06 -10.87
N ASP A 87 0.80 -18.96 -9.90
CA ASP A 87 -0.16 -20.03 -9.67
C ASP A 87 -1.50 -19.42 -9.22
N LEU A 88 -2.46 -19.43 -10.12
CA LEU A 88 -3.76 -18.79 -9.92
C LEU A 88 -4.62 -19.58 -8.93
N LYS A 89 -4.46 -20.91 -8.88
CA LYS A 89 -5.21 -21.77 -7.95
C LYS A 89 -4.88 -21.43 -6.51
N ALA A 90 -3.58 -21.27 -6.21
CA ALA A 90 -3.12 -20.87 -4.87
C ALA A 90 -3.60 -19.46 -4.47
N ILE A 91 -3.69 -18.54 -5.45
CA ILE A 91 -4.24 -17.21 -5.21
C ILE A 91 -5.74 -17.28 -4.89
N GLN A 92 -6.52 -17.94 -5.75
CA GLN A 92 -7.97 -18.04 -5.62
C GLN A 92 -8.42 -18.75 -4.34
N SER A 93 -7.63 -19.71 -3.83
CA SER A 93 -7.89 -20.34 -2.53
C SER A 93 -7.60 -19.43 -1.34
N SER A 94 -6.74 -18.41 -1.53
CA SER A 94 -6.25 -17.53 -0.47
C SER A 94 -7.03 -16.22 -0.36
N ALA A 95 -7.56 -15.70 -1.48
CA ALA A 95 -8.15 -14.36 -1.52
C ALA A 95 -9.12 -14.18 -2.69
N GLN A 96 -10.22 -13.47 -2.44
CA GLN A 96 -11.20 -13.12 -3.48
C GLN A 96 -10.75 -11.92 -4.33
N SER A 97 -9.98 -11.00 -3.74
CA SER A 97 -9.48 -9.81 -4.42
C SER A 97 -7.96 -9.71 -4.28
N TRP A 98 -7.26 -9.49 -5.38
CA TRP A 98 -5.80 -9.45 -5.37
C TRP A 98 -5.23 -8.62 -6.50
N THR A 99 -4.02 -8.09 -6.29
CA THR A 99 -3.25 -7.39 -7.32
C THR A 99 -1.77 -7.77 -7.16
N ALA A 100 -1.15 -8.26 -8.23
CA ALA A 100 0.29 -8.44 -8.36
C ALA A 100 0.87 -7.33 -9.25
N ALA A 101 1.55 -6.36 -8.65
CA ALA A 101 2.26 -5.34 -9.40
C ALA A 101 3.68 -5.83 -9.74
N ILE A 102 4.07 -5.70 -11.01
CA ILE A 102 5.40 -6.07 -11.49
C ILE A 102 6.25 -4.80 -11.59
N TYR A 103 7.39 -4.79 -10.92
CA TYR A 103 8.30 -3.65 -10.88
C TYR A 103 9.61 -3.99 -11.58
N SER A 104 10.11 -3.11 -12.43
CA SER A 104 11.48 -3.21 -12.95
C SER A 104 12.49 -3.04 -11.82
N TYR A 105 13.64 -3.70 -11.93
CA TYR A 105 14.75 -3.58 -10.99
C TYR A 105 16.02 -3.10 -11.74
N PRO A 106 16.80 -2.15 -11.18
CA PRO A 106 16.67 -1.52 -9.85
C PRO A 106 15.76 -0.29 -9.82
N GLY A 107 15.08 0.06 -10.91
CA GLY A 107 14.31 1.30 -11.02
C GLY A 107 12.99 1.35 -10.23
N TYR A 108 12.46 0.19 -9.80
CA TYR A 108 11.18 0.00 -9.11
C TYR A 108 9.99 0.69 -9.80
N ARG A 109 10.01 0.80 -11.13
CA ARG A 109 8.89 1.34 -11.90
C ARG A 109 7.90 0.21 -12.17
N THR A 110 6.61 0.44 -11.93
CA THR A 110 5.58 -0.52 -12.33
C THR A 110 5.59 -0.67 -13.85
N VAL A 111 5.80 -1.90 -14.33
CA VAL A 111 5.83 -2.23 -15.77
C VAL A 111 4.61 -3.04 -16.22
N GLY A 112 3.84 -3.55 -15.26
CA GLY A 112 2.63 -4.33 -15.51
C GLY A 112 1.95 -4.72 -14.21
N ASN A 113 0.74 -5.24 -14.34
CA ASN A 113 -0.04 -5.80 -13.24
C ASN A 113 -0.79 -7.05 -13.69
N LEU A 114 -1.02 -7.93 -12.73
CA LEU A 114 -2.01 -9.01 -12.78
C LEU A 114 -2.97 -8.79 -11.61
N GLY A 115 -4.21 -9.23 -11.70
CA GLY A 115 -5.17 -9.01 -10.63
C GLY A 115 -6.52 -9.65 -10.88
N SER A 116 -7.30 -9.82 -9.81
CA SER A 116 -8.61 -10.46 -9.84
C SER A 116 -9.61 -9.80 -10.78
N LEU A 117 -9.42 -8.51 -11.09
CA LEU A 117 -10.26 -7.75 -12.03
C LEU A 117 -9.83 -7.88 -13.50
N GLN A 118 -8.75 -8.61 -13.79
CA GLN A 118 -8.28 -8.85 -15.16
C GLN A 118 -8.35 -10.33 -15.57
N VAL A 119 -8.50 -11.24 -14.61
CA VAL A 119 -8.60 -12.68 -14.87
C VAL A 119 -9.89 -12.96 -15.64
N THR A 120 -9.76 -13.36 -16.90
CA THR A 120 -10.89 -13.73 -17.77
C THR A 120 -11.26 -15.20 -17.69
N ASP A 121 -10.29 -16.07 -17.35
CA ASP A 121 -10.50 -17.50 -17.19
C ASP A 121 -10.17 -17.94 -15.77
N ALA A 122 -11.22 -18.12 -14.95
CA ALA A 122 -11.08 -18.56 -13.57
C ALA A 122 -10.60 -20.02 -13.45
N THR A 123 -10.60 -20.81 -14.53
CA THR A 123 -10.16 -22.21 -14.54
C THR A 123 -8.69 -22.38 -14.90
N ALA A 124 -8.03 -21.31 -15.37
CA ALA A 124 -6.62 -21.33 -15.68
C ALA A 124 -5.78 -21.66 -14.43
N ALA A 125 -4.80 -22.55 -14.58
CA ALA A 125 -3.88 -22.87 -13.48
C ALA A 125 -2.85 -21.75 -13.24
N TRP A 126 -2.51 -20.98 -14.28
CA TRP A 126 -1.48 -19.96 -14.26
C TRP A 126 -1.97 -18.68 -14.91
N GLU A 127 -1.69 -17.55 -14.26
CA GLU A 127 -1.88 -16.22 -14.84
C GLU A 127 -0.51 -15.63 -15.18
N ALA A 128 -0.31 -15.22 -16.44
CA ALA A 128 1.00 -14.86 -16.97
C ALA A 128 1.03 -13.46 -17.59
N ILE A 129 2.18 -12.80 -17.47
CA ILE A 129 2.46 -11.51 -18.11
C ILE A 129 3.74 -11.60 -18.95
N ALA A 130 3.66 -11.11 -20.18
CA ALA A 130 4.81 -10.97 -21.06
C ALA A 130 5.64 -9.75 -20.64
N LEU A 131 6.96 -9.93 -20.55
CA LEU A 131 7.91 -8.91 -20.11
C LEU A 131 9.10 -8.87 -21.07
N LYS A 132 9.67 -7.69 -21.25
CA LYS A 132 10.96 -7.57 -21.97
C LYS A 132 12.09 -8.20 -21.13
N PRO A 133 13.19 -8.66 -21.75
CA PRO A 133 14.35 -9.13 -21.01
C PRO A 133 14.82 -8.12 -19.94
N GLY A 134 15.02 -8.56 -18.70
CA GLY A 134 15.41 -7.68 -17.61
C GLY A 134 15.27 -8.30 -16.22
N TYR A 135 15.44 -7.47 -15.19
CA TYR A 135 15.23 -7.88 -13.80
C TYR A 135 13.93 -7.30 -13.23
N TYR A 136 13.15 -8.13 -12.54
CA TYR A 136 11.82 -7.76 -12.05
C TYR A 136 11.54 -8.26 -10.63
N THR A 137 10.74 -7.49 -9.89
CA THR A 137 10.24 -7.83 -8.56
C THR A 137 8.72 -7.85 -8.59
N ILE A 138 8.10 -8.77 -7.88
CA ILE A 138 6.64 -8.85 -7.71
C ILE A 138 6.27 -8.23 -6.36
N GLY A 139 5.25 -7.38 -6.34
CA GLY A 139 4.54 -7.01 -5.12
C GLY A 139 3.10 -7.50 -5.20
N LEU A 140 2.80 -8.57 -4.46
CA LEU A 140 1.49 -9.19 -4.40
C LEU A 140 0.73 -8.67 -3.18
N ARG A 141 -0.55 -8.35 -3.38
CA ARG A 141 -1.46 -7.90 -2.33
C ARG A 141 -2.72 -8.75 -2.40
N TYR A 142 -3.08 -9.36 -1.28
CA TYR A 142 -4.37 -10.00 -1.10
C TYR A 142 -5.30 -9.13 -0.26
N TYR A 143 -6.54 -9.09 -0.67
CA TYR A 143 -7.69 -8.44 -0.06
C TYR A 143 -8.79 -9.52 0.07
N ASP A 144 -9.72 -9.35 1.00
CA ASP A 144 -10.83 -10.29 1.22
C ASP A 144 -10.32 -11.74 1.32
N ARG A 145 -9.40 -11.92 2.27
CA ARG A 145 -8.67 -13.16 2.46
C ARG A 145 -9.55 -14.27 3.04
N THR A 146 -9.15 -15.51 2.81
CA THR A 146 -9.63 -16.68 3.53
C THR A 146 -8.77 -16.94 4.77
N ASP A 147 -9.18 -17.91 5.60
CA ASP A 147 -8.41 -18.34 6.77
C ASP A 147 -7.13 -19.10 6.40
N THR A 148 -7.08 -19.68 5.20
CA THR A 148 -5.91 -20.40 4.69
C THR A 148 -5.18 -19.56 3.64
N LEU A 149 -4.12 -18.90 4.07
CA LEU A 149 -3.35 -18.00 3.20
C LEU A 149 -2.11 -18.67 2.63
N THR A 150 -1.93 -18.57 1.32
CA THR A 150 -0.74 -19.03 0.61
C THR A 150 -0.28 -17.99 -0.41
N MET A 151 0.98 -17.57 -0.31
CA MET A 151 1.64 -16.87 -1.42
C MET A 151 1.92 -17.90 -2.53
N PRO A 152 1.66 -17.58 -3.80
CA PRO A 152 1.60 -18.56 -4.86
C PRO A 152 3.00 -18.97 -5.33
N THR A 153 3.09 -20.11 -6.00
CA THR A 153 4.29 -20.44 -6.77
C THR A 153 4.49 -19.40 -7.89
N VAL A 154 5.74 -19.01 -8.13
CA VAL A 154 6.13 -18.11 -9.22
C VAL A 154 6.92 -18.88 -10.26
N GLN A 155 6.48 -18.80 -11.52
CA GLN A 155 7.22 -19.28 -12.67
C GLN A 155 7.87 -18.12 -13.43
N VAL A 156 9.13 -18.31 -13.81
CA VAL A 156 9.88 -17.39 -14.68
C VAL A 156 10.32 -18.18 -15.90
N ASP A 157 9.92 -17.70 -17.09
CA ASP A 157 10.23 -18.36 -18.37
C ASP A 157 9.87 -19.86 -18.40
N GLY A 158 8.82 -20.26 -17.67
CA GLY A 158 8.32 -21.64 -17.59
C GLY A 158 8.99 -22.50 -16.51
N VAL A 159 9.92 -21.95 -15.72
CA VAL A 159 10.59 -22.65 -14.63
C VAL A 159 10.09 -22.14 -13.29
N GLU A 160 9.66 -23.05 -12.41
CA GLU A 160 9.31 -22.72 -11.03
C GLU A 160 10.53 -22.17 -10.28
N THR A 161 10.43 -20.91 -9.88
CA THR A 161 11.55 -20.16 -9.29
C THR A 161 11.30 -19.87 -7.81
N ILE A 162 10.04 -19.69 -7.42
CA ILE A 162 9.63 -19.48 -6.03
C ILE A 162 8.54 -20.48 -5.68
N PRO A 163 8.73 -21.34 -4.68
CA PRO A 163 7.67 -22.24 -4.24
C PRO A 163 6.55 -21.46 -3.55
N ALA A 164 5.35 -22.04 -3.56
CA ALA A 164 4.26 -21.56 -2.72
C ALA A 164 4.69 -21.51 -1.24
N GLN A 165 4.21 -20.51 -0.52
CA GLN A 165 4.56 -20.28 0.89
C GLN A 165 3.30 -20.02 1.70
N ALA A 166 3.06 -20.87 2.70
CA ALA A 166 2.01 -20.64 3.68
C ALA A 166 2.27 -19.34 4.45
N VAL A 167 1.19 -18.61 4.73
CA VAL A 167 1.25 -17.35 5.46
C VAL A 167 0.41 -17.47 6.72
N ASP A 168 0.97 -16.99 7.82
CA ASP A 168 0.24 -16.87 9.07
C ASP A 168 -1.03 -16.02 8.86
N PRO A 169 -2.24 -16.51 9.18
CA PRO A 169 -3.47 -15.74 9.05
C PRO A 169 -3.44 -14.44 9.86
N ASP A 170 -2.66 -14.38 10.94
CA ASP A 170 -2.52 -13.21 11.81
C ASP A 170 -1.36 -12.28 11.42
N VAL A 171 -0.74 -12.47 10.26
CA VAL A 171 0.42 -11.68 9.82
C VAL A 171 0.19 -10.16 9.85
N ASN A 172 -1.06 -9.69 9.67
CA ASN A 172 -1.44 -8.28 9.72
C ASN A 172 -1.57 -7.70 11.14
N GLN A 173 -1.51 -8.51 12.20
CA GLN A 173 -1.56 -8.01 13.58
C GLN A 173 -0.42 -7.02 13.89
N ILE A 174 0.67 -7.06 13.12
CA ILE A 174 1.75 -6.06 13.16
C ILE A 174 1.25 -4.62 13.14
N TYR A 175 0.20 -4.32 12.38
CA TYR A 175 -0.26 -2.95 12.17
C TYR A 175 -0.83 -2.35 13.46
N THR A 176 -1.29 -3.17 14.40
CA THR A 176 -1.81 -2.73 15.70
C THR A 176 -0.72 -2.17 16.62
N THR A 177 0.52 -2.65 16.44
CA THR A 177 1.68 -2.27 17.27
C THR A 177 2.60 -1.25 16.59
N LEU A 178 2.45 -1.02 15.28
CA LEU A 178 3.33 -0.14 14.51
C LEU A 178 3.40 1.30 15.04
N LYS A 179 2.29 1.83 15.58
CA LYS A 179 2.29 3.18 16.18
C LYS A 179 3.30 3.34 17.31
N ALA A 180 3.67 2.26 17.99
CA ALA A 180 4.70 2.29 19.04
C ALA A 180 6.12 2.49 18.49
N ARG A 181 6.31 2.41 17.16
CA ARG A 181 7.57 2.73 16.47
C ARG A 181 7.72 4.21 16.13
N ASP A 182 6.72 5.01 16.49
CA ASP A 182 6.83 6.47 16.43
C ASP A 182 8.07 6.94 17.20
N SER A 183 8.88 7.76 16.56
CA SER A 183 10.11 8.32 17.11
C SER A 183 10.34 9.71 16.52
N TRP A 184 11.23 10.48 17.16
CA TRP A 184 11.61 11.80 16.64
C TRP A 184 12.11 11.72 15.19
N PHE A 185 12.80 10.63 14.83
CA PHE A 185 13.30 10.39 13.47
C PHE A 185 12.15 10.29 12.47
N TYR A 186 11.15 9.43 12.72
CA TYR A 186 10.01 9.28 11.81
C TYR A 186 9.09 10.50 11.81
N ARG A 187 8.97 11.20 12.94
CA ARG A 187 8.28 12.50 13.00
C ARG A 187 8.97 13.53 12.11
N ALA A 188 10.28 13.70 12.22
CA ALA A 188 11.04 14.61 11.36
C ALA A 188 10.95 14.21 9.88
N LEU A 189 11.02 12.90 9.59
CA LEU A 189 10.93 12.34 8.24
C LEU A 189 9.58 12.64 7.57
N HIS A 190 8.48 12.66 8.32
CA HIS A 190 7.13 12.78 7.77
C HIS A 190 6.36 14.03 8.18
N TYR A 191 6.98 14.93 8.94
CA TYR A 191 6.34 16.16 9.43
C TYR A 191 5.64 16.94 8.32
N TYR A 192 6.25 17.00 7.12
CA TYR A 192 5.73 17.72 5.95
C TYR A 192 4.37 17.22 5.43
N VAL A 193 4.01 15.96 5.71
CA VAL A 193 2.82 15.32 5.13
C VAL A 193 1.53 16.00 5.63
N TYR A 194 1.43 16.29 6.92
CA TYR A 194 0.23 16.91 7.46
C TYR A 194 0.00 18.34 6.94
N PRO A 195 0.99 19.26 6.98
CA PRO A 195 0.87 20.58 6.35
C PRO A 195 0.60 20.51 4.84
N LEU A 196 1.22 19.56 4.11
CA LEU A 196 0.97 19.34 2.69
C LEU A 196 -0.53 19.07 2.44
N LEU A 197 -1.13 18.20 3.25
CA LEU A 197 -2.55 17.84 3.15
C LEU A 197 -3.49 18.95 3.60
N GLN A 198 -3.13 19.73 4.62
CA GLN A 198 -3.90 20.93 5.01
C GLN A 198 -3.95 21.96 3.88
N LEU A 199 -2.86 22.07 3.11
CA LEU A 199 -2.74 22.98 1.97
C LEU A 199 -3.18 22.33 0.64
N ARG A 200 -3.78 21.13 0.65
CA ARG A 200 -4.02 20.35 -0.57
C ARG A 200 -4.79 21.11 -1.64
N GLN A 201 -5.75 21.96 -1.27
CA GLN A 201 -6.56 22.73 -2.22
C GLN A 201 -5.81 23.90 -2.88
N ARG A 202 -4.65 24.29 -2.32
CA ARG A 202 -3.85 25.44 -2.79
C ARG A 202 -2.60 25.03 -3.57
N LEU A 203 -2.32 23.74 -3.63
CA LEU A 203 -1.12 23.19 -4.25
C LEU A 203 -1.49 22.34 -5.48
N PRO A 204 -0.56 22.14 -6.44
CA PRO A 204 -0.84 21.31 -7.61
C PRO A 204 -1.23 19.88 -7.22
N GLN A 205 -2.41 19.41 -7.66
CA GLN A 205 -2.93 18.08 -7.29
C GLN A 205 -2.01 16.94 -7.73
N GLY A 206 -1.42 17.04 -8.91
CA GLY A 206 -0.46 16.03 -9.39
C GLY A 206 0.75 15.89 -8.46
N TRP A 207 1.24 16.99 -7.90
CA TRP A 207 2.35 16.96 -6.95
C TRP A 207 1.93 16.29 -5.64
N ILE A 208 0.82 16.71 -5.03
CA ILE A 208 0.32 16.10 -3.79
C ILE A 208 0.10 14.59 -3.97
N ARG A 209 -0.52 14.19 -5.08
CA ARG A 209 -0.76 12.78 -5.41
C ARG A 209 0.54 12.01 -5.52
N SER A 210 1.56 12.56 -6.17
CA SER A 210 2.88 11.91 -6.30
C SER A 210 3.63 11.77 -4.98
N GLU A 211 3.42 12.69 -4.03
CA GLU A 211 4.07 12.66 -2.71
C GLU A 211 3.32 11.77 -1.71
N PHE A 212 1.99 11.74 -1.79
CA PHE A 212 1.15 11.10 -0.78
C PHE A 212 0.71 9.70 -1.18
N LEU A 213 0.27 9.50 -2.42
CA LEU A 213 -0.35 8.26 -2.87
C LEU A 213 0.66 7.28 -3.48
N PRO A 214 0.45 5.97 -3.28
CA PRO A 214 1.25 4.96 -3.95
C PRO A 214 0.89 4.86 -5.44
N VAL A 215 1.89 4.61 -6.28
CA VAL A 215 1.70 4.16 -7.67
C VAL A 215 1.61 2.64 -7.62
N GLY A 216 0.48 2.02 -7.99
CA GLY A 216 0.47 0.56 -8.08
C GLY A 216 -0.86 -0.19 -8.11
N ALA A 217 -1.99 0.46 -8.41
CA ALA A 217 -3.26 -0.20 -8.72
C ALA A 217 -4.18 0.83 -9.42
N PRO A 218 -4.18 0.91 -10.77
CA PRO A 218 -5.04 1.86 -11.50
C PRO A 218 -6.53 1.70 -11.18
N GLU A 219 -6.94 0.50 -10.75
CA GLU A 219 -8.30 0.17 -10.34
C GLU A 219 -8.69 0.73 -8.97
N THR A 220 -7.74 1.17 -8.14
CA THR A 220 -8.02 1.67 -6.79
C THR A 220 -8.25 3.17 -6.80
N GLN A 221 -9.43 3.60 -6.38
CA GLN A 221 -9.72 5.00 -6.10
C GLN A 221 -9.25 5.35 -4.69
N PHE A 222 -8.78 6.59 -4.52
CA PHE A 222 -8.22 7.07 -3.27
C PHE A 222 -8.85 8.40 -2.89
N GLU A 223 -9.30 8.52 -1.65
CA GLU A 223 -9.66 9.80 -1.01
C GLU A 223 -8.83 9.96 0.26
N TYR A 224 -8.29 11.16 0.50
CA TYR A 224 -7.32 11.37 1.57
C TYR A 224 -7.23 12.82 2.01
N GLY A 225 -7.01 13.04 3.30
CA GLY A 225 -6.92 14.40 3.83
C GLY A 225 -6.30 14.46 5.21
N ALA A 226 -6.06 15.69 5.66
CA ALA A 226 -5.66 15.98 7.02
C ALA A 226 -6.87 15.90 7.96
N ILE A 227 -6.63 15.47 9.19
CA ILE A 227 -7.62 15.47 10.27
C ILE A 227 -6.93 15.93 11.55
N ALA A 228 -7.50 16.96 12.19
CA ALA A 228 -6.93 17.53 13.40
C ALA A 228 -7.26 16.68 14.63
N HIS A 229 -6.50 16.88 15.71
CA HIS A 229 -6.81 16.33 17.03
C HIS A 229 -8.28 16.59 17.41
N ALA A 230 -8.90 15.61 18.07
CA ALA A 230 -10.30 15.59 18.48
C ALA A 230 -11.33 15.72 17.32
N HIS A 231 -10.92 15.85 16.06
CA HIS A 231 -11.86 15.79 14.94
C HIS A 231 -12.10 14.33 14.51
N ARG A 232 -13.22 14.06 13.84
CA ARG A 232 -13.57 12.75 13.30
C ARG A 232 -14.00 12.85 11.83
N LEU A 233 -13.98 11.72 11.14
CA LEU A 233 -14.57 11.59 9.81
C LEU A 233 -16.05 11.28 9.92
N ASP A 234 -16.86 11.97 9.13
CA ASP A 234 -18.26 11.67 8.87
C ASP A 234 -18.42 11.42 7.37
N LEU A 235 -18.69 10.16 7.02
CA LEU A 235 -18.72 9.68 5.65
C LEU A 235 -20.16 9.35 5.26
N THR A 236 -20.55 9.84 4.10
CA THR A 236 -21.80 9.46 3.42
C THR A 236 -21.45 8.78 2.11
N LEU A 237 -21.95 7.57 1.93
CA LEU A 237 -21.64 6.70 0.80
C LEU A 237 -22.93 6.34 0.10
N ALA A 238 -22.97 6.53 -1.23
CA ALA A 238 -24.13 6.13 -2.02
C ALA A 238 -24.24 4.60 -2.07
N SER A 239 -25.47 4.08 -2.18
CA SER A 239 -25.74 2.63 -2.24
C SER A 239 -24.89 1.89 -3.28
N PRO A 240 -24.73 2.38 -4.53
CA PRO A 240 -23.89 1.70 -5.52
C PRO A 240 -22.43 1.53 -5.08
N LEU A 241 -21.89 2.49 -4.32
CA LEU A 241 -20.52 2.43 -3.82
C LEU A 241 -20.39 1.29 -2.80
N VAL A 242 -21.28 1.21 -1.82
CA VAL A 242 -21.26 0.17 -0.78
C VAL A 242 -21.50 -1.23 -1.38
N GLN A 243 -22.38 -1.32 -2.38
CA GLN A 243 -22.72 -2.58 -3.03
C GLN A 243 -21.56 -3.13 -3.87
N HIS A 244 -20.89 -2.28 -4.66
CA HIS A 244 -19.95 -2.73 -5.68
C HIS A 244 -18.46 -2.53 -5.34
N TYR A 245 -18.15 -1.83 -4.25
CA TYR A 245 -16.76 -1.53 -3.87
C TYR A 245 -16.47 -1.96 -2.43
N ASN A 246 -15.24 -2.41 -2.20
CA ASN A 246 -14.66 -2.52 -0.87
C ASN A 246 -14.01 -1.19 -0.51
N ILE A 247 -14.31 -0.71 0.70
CA ILE A 247 -13.93 0.63 1.16
C ILE A 247 -13.16 0.47 2.45
N TYR A 248 -11.86 0.77 2.40
CA TYR A 248 -10.98 0.64 3.56
C TYR A 248 -10.48 2.01 4.00
N LEU A 249 -10.72 2.34 5.26
CA LEU A 249 -10.18 3.53 5.91
C LEU A 249 -8.95 3.15 6.71
N THR A 250 -7.83 3.86 6.50
CA THR A 250 -6.68 3.84 7.42
C THR A 250 -6.46 5.25 7.96
N ARG A 251 -6.29 5.39 9.28
CA ARG A 251 -5.91 6.66 9.92
C ARG A 251 -4.47 6.61 10.37
N TYR A 252 -3.76 7.71 10.28
CA TYR A 252 -2.32 7.79 10.54
C TYR A 252 -2.00 8.93 11.49
N ASN A 253 -0.95 8.75 12.30
CA ASN A 253 -0.33 9.85 13.03
C ASN A 253 0.60 10.68 12.12
N ARG A 254 1.16 11.77 12.64
CA ARG A 254 2.12 12.62 11.89
C ARG A 254 3.41 11.93 11.50
N ALA A 255 3.79 10.84 12.18
CA ALA A 255 4.93 10.01 11.82
C ALA A 255 4.59 9.00 10.70
N SER A 256 3.40 9.07 10.09
CA SER A 256 2.91 8.17 9.05
C SER A 256 2.72 6.71 9.49
N PHE A 257 2.63 6.43 10.78
CA PHE A 257 2.24 5.11 11.28
C PHE A 257 0.71 5.00 11.34
N PRO A 258 0.14 3.83 10.98
CA PRO A 258 -1.28 3.60 11.12
C PRO A 258 -1.65 3.61 12.61
N LEU A 259 -2.72 4.32 12.94
CA LEU A 259 -3.34 4.32 14.26
C LEU A 259 -4.35 3.17 14.37
N ASP A 260 -5.16 3.03 13.34
CA ASP A 260 -6.15 1.99 13.13
C ASP A 260 -6.59 1.95 11.66
N TRP A 261 -7.39 0.94 11.36
CA TRP A 261 -8.06 0.81 10.08
C TRP A 261 -9.40 0.09 10.25
N ILE A 262 -10.28 0.26 9.26
CA ILE A 262 -11.60 -0.40 9.23
C ILE A 262 -12.05 -0.59 7.78
N GLU A 263 -12.86 -1.62 7.56
CA GLU A 263 -13.65 -1.78 6.34
C GLU A 263 -15.06 -1.23 6.56
N ILE A 264 -15.54 -0.42 5.61
CA ILE A 264 -16.82 0.28 5.70
C ILE A 264 -17.84 -0.44 4.82
N HIS A 265 -18.91 -0.94 5.44
CA HIS A 265 -19.99 -1.69 4.77
C HIS A 265 -21.33 -0.96 4.80
N THR A 266 -21.39 0.27 5.30
CA THR A 266 -22.62 1.03 5.52
C THR A 266 -22.59 2.34 4.76
N GLU A 267 -23.78 2.85 4.38
CA GLU A 267 -23.93 4.14 3.67
C GLU A 267 -23.58 5.34 4.54
N GLN A 268 -23.53 5.17 5.86
CA GLN A 268 -23.12 6.18 6.81
C GLN A 268 -22.04 5.59 7.71
N TYR A 269 -20.97 6.33 7.94
CA TYR A 269 -19.90 5.92 8.84
C TYR A 269 -19.29 7.11 9.56
N LYS A 270 -19.13 6.98 10.89
CA LYS A 270 -18.41 7.96 11.71
C LYS A 270 -17.21 7.30 12.36
N SER A 271 -16.03 7.89 12.16
CA SER A 271 -14.84 7.41 12.86
C SER A 271 -14.87 7.85 14.33
N SER A 272 -14.08 7.20 15.18
CA SER A 272 -13.74 7.77 16.49
C SER A 272 -13.01 9.12 16.31
N PRO A 273 -13.02 10.02 17.31
CA PRO A 273 -12.17 11.20 17.31
C PRO A 273 -10.69 10.84 17.14
N MET A 274 -9.93 11.71 16.48
CA MET A 274 -8.49 11.53 16.32
C MET A 274 -7.76 11.82 17.64
N PRO A 275 -6.89 10.90 18.12
CA PRO A 275 -6.13 11.11 19.34
C PRO A 275 -4.96 12.09 19.18
N THR A 276 -4.64 12.48 17.94
CA THR A 276 -3.58 13.43 17.59
C THR A 276 -3.84 13.97 16.19
N ASP A 277 -3.21 15.09 15.83
CA ASP A 277 -3.18 15.56 14.44
C ASP A 277 -2.63 14.46 13.53
N GLY A 278 -3.24 14.30 12.36
CA GLY A 278 -2.90 13.21 11.48
C GLY A 278 -3.60 13.30 10.15
N PHE A 279 -3.70 12.17 9.47
CA PHE A 279 -4.32 12.10 8.17
C PHE A 279 -4.99 10.76 7.97
N TYR A 280 -5.82 10.68 6.94
CA TYR A 280 -6.53 9.47 6.57
C TYR A 280 -6.29 9.12 5.11
N LEU A 281 -6.51 7.85 4.78
CA LEU A 281 -6.53 7.34 3.42
C LEU A 281 -7.68 6.34 3.29
N LEU A 282 -8.66 6.68 2.47
CA LEU A 282 -9.67 5.77 1.96
C LEU A 282 -9.10 5.09 0.70
N ARG A 283 -9.20 3.76 0.66
CA ARG A 283 -8.96 2.95 -0.54
C ARG A 283 -10.27 2.32 -0.96
N ILE A 284 -10.66 2.58 -2.19
CA ILE A 284 -11.94 2.16 -2.75
C ILE A 284 -11.62 1.27 -3.93
N ARG A 285 -11.93 -0.02 -3.79
CA ARG A 285 -11.58 -1.06 -4.78
C ARG A 285 -12.85 -1.71 -5.31
N PRO A 286 -13.01 -1.87 -6.64
CA PRO A 286 -14.10 -2.66 -7.19
C PRO A 286 -14.07 -4.08 -6.64
N LYS A 287 -15.24 -4.63 -6.30
CA LYS A 287 -15.39 -6.03 -5.89
C LYS A 287 -15.23 -7.00 -7.06
N ASN A 288 -15.65 -6.58 -8.25
CA ASN A 288 -15.57 -7.39 -9.47
C ASN A 288 -15.54 -6.49 -10.72
N MET A 289 -15.32 -7.10 -11.90
CA MET A 289 -15.26 -6.38 -13.18
C MET A 289 -16.58 -5.73 -13.58
N ALA A 290 -17.71 -6.21 -13.05
CA ALA A 290 -19.03 -5.68 -13.33
C ALA A 290 -19.39 -4.47 -12.46
N ALA A 291 -18.50 -4.04 -11.56
CA ALA A 291 -18.71 -2.83 -10.78
C ALA A 291 -18.87 -1.61 -11.70
N PRO A 292 -19.90 -0.78 -11.52
CA PRO A 292 -20.07 0.44 -12.29
C PRO A 292 -18.90 1.39 -12.06
N THR A 293 -18.59 2.23 -13.04
CA THR A 293 -17.53 3.25 -12.91
C THR A 293 -17.77 4.12 -11.68
N PHE A 294 -16.72 4.33 -10.89
CA PHE A 294 -16.79 5.16 -9.69
C PHE A 294 -17.14 6.60 -10.06
N GLU A 295 -18.21 7.12 -9.46
CA GLU A 295 -18.60 8.52 -9.57
C GLU A 295 -18.19 9.30 -8.32
N PRO A 296 -17.51 10.46 -8.43
CA PRO A 296 -17.03 11.23 -7.27
C PRO A 296 -18.13 11.64 -6.30
N ASN A 297 -19.37 11.84 -6.77
CA ASN A 297 -20.51 12.21 -5.93
C ASN A 297 -21.04 11.05 -5.06
N TRP A 298 -20.56 9.82 -5.27
CA TRP A 298 -20.92 8.68 -4.41
C TRP A 298 -20.26 8.72 -3.04
N LEU A 299 -19.26 9.57 -2.84
CA LEU A 299 -18.55 9.70 -1.58
C LEU A 299 -18.59 11.15 -1.08
N GLY A 300 -19.33 11.38 0.00
CA GLY A 300 -19.23 12.57 0.83
C GLY A 300 -18.25 12.34 1.98
N VAL A 301 -17.25 13.21 2.12
CA VAL A 301 -16.31 13.20 3.24
C VAL A 301 -16.34 14.52 3.98
N ASN A 302 -16.74 14.48 5.25
CA ASN A 302 -16.71 15.64 6.14
C ASN A 302 -15.76 15.37 7.30
N VAL A 303 -15.02 16.40 7.70
CA VAL A 303 -14.21 16.40 8.93
C VAL A 303 -14.93 17.30 9.92
N ILE A 304 -15.42 16.73 11.01
CA ILE A 304 -16.21 17.44 12.02
C ILE A 304 -15.49 17.45 13.36
N GLU A 305 -15.64 18.55 14.09
CA GLU A 305 -15.22 18.64 15.50
C GLU A 305 -16.13 17.73 16.34
N SER A 306 -15.53 17.02 17.30
CA SER A 306 -16.22 15.98 18.08
C SER A 306 -17.01 16.51 19.25
#